data_AF-A0A3M2C8B0-F1
#
_entry.id   AF-A0A3M2C8B0-F1
#
_cell.length_a   1.000
_cell.length_b   1.000
_cell.length_c   1.000
_cell.angle_alpha   90.00
_cell.angle_beta   90.00
_cell.angle_gamma   90.00
#
_symmetry.space_group_name_H-M   'P 1'
#
loop_
_entity.id
_entity.type
_entity.pdbx_description
1 polymer ?
#
loop_
_entity_poly.entity_id
_entity_poly.type
_entity_poly.pdbx_seq_one_letter_code
_entity_poly.pdbx_strand_id
1 'polypeptide(L)'
;MKIIPALIGMLCATTGWAKPIWHPPLELRASSDSPALLCFTDRSSVLCRELDEDVWTDTRILDAMKKFHATQIEAHAKGSDALFTKFEVPWVPTLILWDGQKQLRRLERESDRQQILGFLQGKVIAQTGGNAMGGGAAASTGVDLTCEIDPSGDNASGNLDITQLCAGLVGDNLQIQITCAAAPELRTAANYNIFVNADGNEDTGAQTGGGSGADRLIQGAFVYKFSGSTPAEWKWDKVGAANLEVRGKTLVVSVPTNALGLAGTPRVWVGSQTPDFKPADWAPQTGPLALPGMGGAAASSAARASNASAASGASSQSSPASAASSAPELKGEAKATLEDPKGDAPALFDIQTVNAALDGDKLLIQFVLGGKAPLNSLHIFINADKQDNTGYSDGAHPGAEFMIEGTTFYKHKADAGTGWGWDASGALTPPPVQQGNTVTYTIPCSRVGLTKGSTISVWFATTDATWNTADTAPDSGGWTYPQK
;
A
#
# COMPACT_ATOMS: atom_id res chain seq x y z
N MET A 1 -14.80 -54.36 -6.51
CA MET A 1 -15.04 -53.40 -5.42
C MET A 1 -16.23 -52.53 -5.82
N LYS A 2 -17.39 -52.70 -5.17
CA LYS A 2 -18.60 -51.89 -5.35
C LYS A 2 -18.62 -50.82 -4.26
N ILE A 3 -18.96 -49.58 -4.62
CA ILE A 3 -20.03 -48.73 -4.07
C ILE A 3 -19.84 -47.32 -4.67
N ILE A 4 -20.83 -46.89 -5.45
CA ILE A 4 -21.32 -45.51 -5.54
C ILE A 4 -22.69 -45.60 -4.83
N PRO A 5 -22.99 -44.77 -3.81
CA PRO A 5 -23.62 -43.47 -4.10
C PRO A 5 -23.24 -42.29 -3.18
N ALA A 6 -23.40 -41.11 -3.79
CA ALA A 6 -23.74 -39.81 -3.20
C ALA A 6 -22.68 -39.08 -2.38
N LEU A 7 -21.97 -38.16 -3.03
CA LEU A 7 -22.10 -36.73 -2.76
C LEU A 7 -21.46 -35.94 -3.91
N ILE A 8 -22.17 -34.93 -4.39
CA ILE A 8 -21.74 -33.67 -5.05
C ILE A 8 -22.92 -33.26 -5.93
N GLY A 9 -23.95 -32.79 -5.24
CA GLY A 9 -25.02 -31.95 -5.76
C GLY A 9 -25.09 -30.74 -4.84
N MET A 10 -24.01 -29.97 -4.81
CA MET A 10 -23.87 -28.70 -4.09
C MET A 10 -22.45 -28.22 -4.33
N LEU A 11 -22.21 -27.38 -5.33
CA LEU A 11 -20.96 -26.61 -5.42
C LEU A 11 -21.02 -25.36 -6.31
N CYS A 12 -22.13 -25.10 -7.02
CA CYS A 12 -22.38 -23.80 -7.67
C CYS A 12 -23.51 -22.97 -7.04
N ALA A 13 -24.06 -23.36 -5.88
CA ALA A 13 -25.18 -22.64 -5.27
C ALA A 13 -24.78 -21.48 -4.34
N THR A 14 -23.51 -21.09 -4.29
CA THR A 14 -23.06 -19.98 -3.45
C THR A 14 -22.09 -19.10 -4.22
N THR A 15 -22.38 -17.80 -4.26
CA THR A 15 -21.55 -16.73 -4.80
C THR A 15 -20.16 -16.73 -4.13
N GLY A 16 -19.20 -17.46 -4.71
CA GLY A 16 -17.85 -17.57 -4.18
C GLY A 16 -17.05 -18.69 -4.84
N TRP A 17 -15.73 -18.54 -4.88
CA TRP A 17 -14.81 -19.55 -5.42
C TRP A 17 -14.83 -20.82 -4.56
N ALA A 18 -15.04 -21.99 -5.19
CA ALA A 18 -14.99 -23.28 -4.51
C ALA A 18 -13.55 -23.68 -4.12
N LYS A 19 -13.41 -24.51 -3.07
CA LYS A 19 -12.10 -24.96 -2.53
C LYS A 19 -11.35 -25.91 -3.50
N PRO A 20 -9.99 -25.93 -3.46
CA PRO A 20 -9.15 -26.88 -4.19
C PRO A 20 -9.49 -28.35 -3.93
N ILE A 21 -9.49 -29.18 -4.97
CA ILE A 21 -9.62 -30.65 -4.87
C ILE A 21 -8.31 -31.28 -5.36
N TRP A 22 -7.77 -32.27 -4.65
CA TRP A 22 -6.59 -33.06 -5.03
C TRP A 22 -7.01 -34.45 -5.55
N HIS A 23 -6.44 -34.90 -6.68
CA HIS A 23 -6.82 -36.04 -7.57
C HIS A 23 -7.22 -37.39 -6.92
N PRO A 24 -8.12 -38.21 -7.54
CA PRO A 24 -7.97 -38.88 -8.87
C PRO A 24 -8.96 -38.31 -9.94
N PRO A 25 -9.31 -38.97 -11.08
CA PRO A 25 -9.75 -38.28 -12.31
C PRO A 25 -10.94 -37.35 -12.04
N LEU A 26 -10.78 -36.09 -12.46
CA LEU A 26 -11.77 -35.07 -12.25
C LEU A 26 -12.93 -35.28 -13.25
N GLU A 27 -14.05 -35.81 -12.77
CA GLU A 27 -15.27 -35.90 -13.56
C GLU A 27 -16.06 -34.60 -13.38
N LEU A 28 -15.93 -33.66 -14.33
CA LEU A 28 -16.74 -32.45 -14.35
C LEU A 28 -18.08 -32.76 -14.99
N ARG A 29 -19.15 -32.81 -14.19
CA ARG A 29 -20.52 -32.84 -14.67
C ARG A 29 -21.11 -31.44 -14.55
N ALA A 30 -21.10 -30.68 -15.64
CA ALA A 30 -21.91 -29.47 -15.74
C ALA A 30 -23.38 -29.91 -15.90
N SER A 31 -24.21 -29.67 -14.88
CA SER A 31 -25.64 -29.96 -14.92
C SER A 31 -26.48 -28.81 -15.44
N SER A 32 -25.87 -27.67 -15.76
CA SER A 32 -26.56 -26.49 -16.28
C SER A 32 -26.01 -26.12 -17.66
N ASP A 33 -26.88 -25.57 -18.50
CA ASP A 33 -26.52 -24.90 -19.75
C ASP A 33 -25.78 -23.57 -19.49
N SER A 34 -25.50 -23.25 -18.22
CA SER A 34 -24.86 -22.01 -17.82
C SER A 34 -23.37 -22.02 -18.15
N PRO A 35 -22.85 -20.91 -18.70
CA PRO A 35 -21.43 -20.76 -18.98
C PRO A 35 -20.62 -20.62 -17.69
N ALA A 36 -19.43 -21.21 -17.68
CA ALA A 36 -18.54 -21.25 -16.51
C ALA A 36 -17.09 -20.98 -16.89
N LEU A 37 -16.38 -20.31 -15.99
CA LEU A 37 -14.94 -20.08 -16.10
C LEU A 37 -14.19 -21.08 -15.22
N LEU A 38 -13.28 -21.84 -15.83
CA LEU A 38 -12.41 -22.80 -15.16
C LEU A 38 -10.97 -22.25 -15.14
N CYS A 39 -10.37 -22.16 -13.96
CA CYS A 39 -8.98 -21.77 -13.77
C CYS A 39 -8.20 -22.95 -13.18
N PHE A 40 -7.23 -23.45 -13.93
CA PHE A 40 -6.30 -24.48 -13.49
C PHE A 40 -5.05 -23.81 -12.94
N THR A 41 -4.66 -24.15 -11.71
CA THR A 41 -3.48 -23.61 -11.03
C THR A 41 -2.28 -24.56 -11.16
N ASP A 42 -1.10 -24.05 -10.85
CA ASP A 42 0.18 -24.80 -10.80
C ASP A 42 0.20 -25.96 -9.77
N ARG A 43 -0.79 -26.02 -8.86
CA ARG A 43 -0.88 -27.02 -7.78
C ARG A 43 -2.00 -28.06 -7.98
N SER A 44 -2.31 -28.41 -9.23
CA SER A 44 -3.32 -29.42 -9.57
C SER A 44 -4.73 -29.11 -9.06
N SER A 45 -5.04 -27.83 -8.79
CA SER A 45 -6.36 -27.42 -8.33
C SER A 45 -7.12 -26.66 -9.41
N VAL A 46 -8.42 -26.93 -9.50
CA VAL A 46 -9.35 -26.28 -10.43
C VAL A 46 -10.30 -25.39 -9.66
N LEU A 47 -10.33 -24.13 -10.04
CA LEU A 47 -11.26 -23.13 -9.55
C LEU A 47 -12.35 -22.94 -10.61
N CYS A 48 -13.62 -23.03 -10.23
CA CYS A 48 -14.76 -22.83 -11.13
C CYS A 48 -15.61 -21.65 -10.65
N ARG A 49 -16.05 -20.81 -11.57
CA ARG A 49 -17.04 -19.76 -11.32
C ARG A 49 -18.09 -19.74 -12.43
N GLU A 50 -19.35 -19.86 -12.04
CA GLU A 50 -20.49 -19.63 -12.95
C GLU A 50 -20.55 -18.14 -13.28
N LEU A 51 -20.77 -17.81 -14.54
CA LEU A 51 -20.88 -16.42 -14.99
C LEU A 51 -22.34 -16.00 -14.97
N ASP A 52 -22.61 -14.82 -14.40
CA ASP A 52 -23.95 -14.25 -14.35
C ASP A 52 -24.44 -13.88 -15.77
N GLU A 53 -25.76 -13.88 -15.97
CA GLU A 53 -26.42 -13.72 -17.29
C GLU A 53 -26.11 -12.35 -17.95
N ASP A 54 -25.86 -11.33 -17.13
CA ASP A 54 -25.49 -9.96 -17.52
C ASP A 54 -24.09 -9.87 -18.16
N VAL A 55 -23.15 -10.73 -17.75
CA VAL A 55 -21.79 -10.84 -18.34
C VAL A 55 -21.86 -11.17 -19.83
N TRP A 56 -22.89 -11.90 -20.27
CA TRP A 56 -23.08 -12.26 -21.69
C TRP A 56 -23.80 -11.21 -22.52
N THR A 57 -24.50 -10.28 -21.89
CA THR A 57 -25.09 -9.13 -22.58
C THR A 57 -24.07 -8.03 -22.85
N ASP A 58 -22.88 -8.12 -22.24
CA ASP A 58 -21.78 -7.20 -22.49
C ASP A 58 -21.20 -7.44 -23.89
N THR A 59 -21.57 -6.57 -24.83
CA THR A 59 -21.15 -6.61 -26.22
C THR A 59 -19.63 -6.57 -26.38
N ARG A 60 -18.88 -6.06 -25.39
CA ARG A 60 -17.40 -6.03 -25.43
C ARG A 60 -16.81 -7.41 -25.25
N ILE A 61 -17.41 -8.21 -24.36
CA ILE A 61 -17.04 -9.61 -24.15
C ILE A 61 -17.42 -10.40 -25.40
N LEU A 62 -18.63 -10.21 -25.93
CA LEU A 62 -19.08 -10.86 -27.17
C LEU A 62 -18.21 -10.50 -28.39
N ASP A 63 -17.76 -9.26 -28.53
CA ASP A 63 -16.93 -8.82 -29.65
C ASP A 63 -15.46 -9.24 -29.50
N ALA A 64 -14.93 -9.33 -28.28
CA ALA A 64 -13.69 -10.05 -28.03
C ALA A 64 -13.85 -11.53 -28.43
N MET A 65 -15.01 -12.14 -28.11
CA MET A 65 -15.34 -13.53 -28.43
C MET A 65 -15.41 -13.85 -29.92
N LYS A 66 -15.94 -12.94 -30.74
CA LYS A 66 -16.02 -13.10 -32.20
C LYS A 66 -14.66 -13.04 -32.91
N LYS A 67 -13.62 -12.49 -32.27
CA LYS A 67 -12.27 -12.32 -32.84
C LYS A 67 -11.35 -13.53 -32.61
N PHE A 68 -11.85 -14.61 -32.03
CA PHE A 68 -11.07 -15.80 -31.72
C PHE A 68 -11.08 -16.83 -32.87
N HIS A 69 -9.91 -17.41 -33.15
CA HIS A 69 -9.81 -18.63 -33.98
C HIS A 69 -10.17 -19.83 -33.11
N ALA A 70 -11.21 -20.58 -33.51
CA ALA A 70 -11.57 -21.83 -32.87
C ALA A 70 -10.57 -22.92 -33.25
N THR A 71 -9.82 -23.44 -32.29
CA THR A 71 -9.20 -24.76 -32.45
C THR A 71 -10.30 -25.78 -32.12
N GLN A 72 -10.79 -26.48 -33.14
CA GLN A 72 -11.84 -27.48 -32.97
C GLN A 72 -11.27 -28.64 -32.12
N ILE A 73 -11.84 -28.87 -30.95
CA ILE A 73 -11.47 -30.01 -30.10
C ILE A 73 -12.45 -31.13 -30.44
N GLU A 74 -11.98 -32.16 -31.15
CA GLU A 74 -12.81 -33.32 -31.48
C GLU A 74 -13.10 -34.14 -30.22
N ALA A 75 -14.37 -34.17 -29.81
CA ALA A 75 -14.85 -35.04 -28.76
C ALA A 75 -15.20 -36.41 -29.35
N HIS A 76 -14.46 -37.47 -28.98
CA HIS A 76 -14.85 -38.84 -29.31
C HIS A 76 -15.94 -39.33 -28.35
N ALA A 77 -17.19 -39.33 -28.81
CA ALA A 77 -18.29 -39.98 -28.11
C ALA A 77 -18.24 -41.51 -28.32
N LYS A 78 -18.13 -42.28 -27.24
CA LYS A 78 -18.46 -43.71 -27.23
C LYS A 78 -19.52 -43.95 -26.14
N GLY A 79 -20.76 -44.18 -26.58
CA GLY A 79 -21.86 -44.65 -25.72
C GLY A 79 -22.60 -43.53 -24.96
N SER A 80 -23.88 -43.78 -24.71
CA SER A 80 -24.92 -42.81 -24.32
C SER A 80 -24.63 -42.00 -23.05
N ASP A 81 -24.89 -40.70 -23.17
CA ASP A 81 -25.18 -39.68 -22.15
C ASP A 81 -24.04 -39.15 -21.27
N ALA A 82 -22.78 -39.47 -21.56
CA ALA A 82 -21.64 -38.75 -20.96
C ALA A 82 -20.55 -38.46 -22.00
N LEU A 83 -20.28 -37.17 -22.23
CA LEU A 83 -19.09 -36.72 -22.96
C LEU A 83 -17.89 -36.85 -22.02
N PHE A 84 -17.02 -37.83 -22.29
CA PHE A 84 -15.73 -37.93 -21.61
C PHE A 84 -14.67 -37.21 -22.43
N THR A 85 -14.09 -36.15 -21.88
CA THR A 85 -12.92 -35.49 -22.47
C THR A 85 -11.76 -35.62 -21.50
N LYS A 86 -10.69 -36.32 -21.92
CA LYS A 86 -9.44 -36.41 -21.18
C LYS A 86 -8.57 -35.23 -21.56
N PHE A 87 -8.11 -34.47 -20.58
CA PHE A 87 -7.21 -33.33 -20.80
C PHE A 87 -5.80 -33.66 -20.32
N GLU A 88 -4.80 -33.28 -21.11
CA GLU A 88 -3.44 -33.06 -20.62
C GLU A 88 -3.24 -31.55 -20.53
N VAL A 89 -3.31 -31.01 -19.31
CA VAL A 89 -3.05 -29.60 -19.07
C VAL A 89 -1.55 -29.46 -18.82
N PRO A 90 -0.81 -28.64 -19.59
CA PRO A 90 0.59 -28.37 -19.28
C PRO A 90 0.71 -27.68 -17.92
N TRP A 91 1.88 -27.76 -17.29
CA TRP A 91 2.20 -27.23 -15.93
C TRP A 91 2.15 -25.69 -15.80
N VAL A 92 1.31 -25.02 -16.58
CA VAL A 92 1.11 -23.57 -16.61
C VAL A 92 -0.35 -23.26 -16.29
N PRO A 93 -0.62 -22.22 -15.48
CA PRO A 93 -1.97 -21.81 -15.19
C PRO A 93 -2.76 -21.59 -16.49
N THR A 94 -3.84 -22.34 -16.65
CA THR A 94 -4.64 -22.35 -17.88
C THR A 94 -6.07 -21.93 -17.53
N LEU A 95 -6.57 -20.91 -18.22
CA LEU A 95 -7.97 -20.51 -18.15
C LEU A 95 -8.72 -21.22 -19.30
N ILE A 96 -9.82 -21.87 -18.97
CA ILE A 96 -10.70 -22.52 -19.94
C ILE A 96 -12.11 -21.99 -19.75
N LEU A 97 -12.72 -21.50 -20.82
CA LEU A 97 -14.11 -21.04 -20.83
C LEU A 97 -15.01 -22.17 -21.34
N TRP A 98 -16.06 -22.48 -20.59
CA TRP A 98 -17.18 -23.33 -21.01
C TRP A 98 -18.34 -22.43 -21.44
N ASP A 99 -18.70 -22.47 -22.71
CA ASP A 99 -19.69 -21.55 -23.30
C ASP A 99 -21.15 -22.05 -23.23
N GLY A 100 -21.43 -23.11 -22.45
CA GLY A 100 -22.76 -23.71 -22.34
C GLY A 100 -23.18 -24.54 -23.56
N GLN A 101 -22.52 -24.37 -24.71
CA GLN A 101 -22.78 -25.14 -25.95
C GLN A 101 -21.85 -26.35 -26.10
N LYS A 102 -21.30 -26.84 -24.99
CA LYS A 102 -20.36 -27.97 -24.92
C LYS A 102 -19.06 -27.74 -25.70
N GLN A 103 -18.67 -26.49 -25.93
CA GLN A 103 -17.38 -26.14 -26.52
C GLN A 103 -16.47 -25.56 -25.43
N LEU A 104 -15.21 -26.00 -25.43
CA LEU A 104 -14.17 -25.52 -24.52
C LEU A 104 -13.20 -24.64 -25.29
N ARG A 105 -12.87 -23.47 -24.73
CA ARG A 105 -11.93 -22.53 -25.36
C ARG A 105 -10.77 -22.21 -24.41
N ARG A 106 -9.53 -22.38 -24.89
CA ARG A 106 -8.29 -22.09 -24.16
C ARG A 106 -7.81 -20.67 -24.42
N LEU A 107 -7.41 -19.96 -23.36
CA LEU A 107 -6.78 -18.63 -23.49
C LEU A 107 -5.27 -18.75 -23.64
N GLU A 108 -4.73 -18.37 -24.80
CA GLU A 108 -3.30 -18.50 -25.10
C GLU A 108 -2.53 -17.16 -25.05
N ARG A 109 -3.20 -16.00 -25.16
CA ARG A 109 -2.54 -14.69 -25.13
C ARG A 109 -2.52 -14.08 -23.73
N GLU A 110 -1.38 -13.54 -23.33
CA GLU A 110 -1.19 -12.89 -22.02
C GLU A 110 -2.07 -11.65 -21.83
N SER A 111 -2.26 -10.85 -22.88
CA SER A 111 -3.16 -9.68 -22.86
C SER A 111 -4.58 -10.04 -22.43
N ASP A 112 -5.08 -11.17 -22.93
CA ASP A 112 -6.45 -11.62 -22.74
C ASP A 112 -6.62 -12.21 -21.33
N ARG A 113 -5.57 -12.87 -20.81
CA ARG A 113 -5.50 -13.31 -19.40
C ARG A 113 -5.57 -12.11 -18.45
N GLN A 114 -4.79 -11.06 -18.72
CA GLN A 114 -4.75 -9.86 -17.87
C GLN A 114 -6.07 -9.09 -17.89
N GLN A 115 -6.75 -9.02 -19.04
CA GLN A 115 -8.04 -8.33 -19.15
C GLN A 115 -9.15 -9.03 -18.36
N ILE A 116 -9.21 -10.37 -18.42
CA ILE A 116 -10.18 -11.17 -17.65
C ILE A 116 -9.83 -11.17 -16.16
N LEU A 117 -8.55 -11.25 -15.79
CA LEU A 117 -8.12 -11.13 -14.39
C LEU A 117 -8.47 -9.75 -13.82
N GLY A 118 -8.28 -8.67 -14.59
CA GLY A 118 -8.71 -7.33 -14.24
C GLY A 118 -10.22 -7.27 -13.98
N PHE A 119 -11.03 -7.86 -14.84
CA PHE A 119 -12.49 -7.94 -14.66
C PHE A 119 -12.89 -8.75 -13.41
N LEU A 120 -12.28 -9.92 -13.19
CA LEU A 120 -12.54 -10.75 -11.99
C LEU A 120 -12.14 -10.08 -10.68
N GLN A 121 -11.16 -9.18 -10.74
CA GLN A 121 -10.69 -8.37 -9.61
C GLN A 121 -11.47 -7.05 -9.46
N GLY A 122 -12.51 -6.82 -10.28
CA GLY A 122 -13.32 -5.59 -10.24
C GLY A 122 -12.61 -4.35 -10.79
N LYS A 123 -11.54 -4.52 -11.56
CA LYS A 123 -10.74 -3.44 -12.14
C LYS A 123 -11.14 -3.23 -13.61
N VAL A 124 -12.00 -2.25 -13.86
CA VAL A 124 -12.28 -1.77 -15.22
C VAL A 124 -11.12 -0.86 -15.65
N ILE A 125 -10.42 -1.24 -16.71
CA ILE A 125 -9.50 -0.31 -17.41
C ILE A 125 -10.38 0.53 -18.35
N ALA A 126 -10.58 1.80 -18.01
CA ALA A 126 -11.27 2.72 -18.91
C ALA A 126 -10.35 3.11 -20.08
N GLN A 127 -10.81 2.86 -21.30
CA GLN A 127 -10.29 3.56 -22.49
C GLN A 127 -10.96 4.93 -22.59
N THR A 128 -10.15 5.96 -22.73
CA THR A 128 -10.57 7.32 -23.07
C THR A 128 -11.04 7.38 -24.52
N GLY A 129 -12.31 7.70 -24.73
CA GLY A 129 -12.82 8.21 -26.01
C GLY A 129 -14.19 7.66 -26.44
N GLY A 130 -15.24 8.46 -26.24
CA GLY A 130 -16.53 8.25 -26.92
C GLY A 130 -17.74 8.69 -26.08
N ASN A 131 -18.33 9.82 -26.45
CA ASN A 131 -19.62 10.29 -25.91
C ASN A 131 -20.74 9.28 -26.18
N ALA A 132 -21.46 8.82 -25.16
CA ALA A 132 -22.90 8.53 -25.22
C ALA A 132 -23.53 8.35 -23.83
N MET A 133 -24.82 8.63 -23.79
CA MET A 133 -25.66 8.95 -22.65
C MET A 133 -26.04 7.79 -21.71
N GLY A 134 -26.18 8.13 -20.42
CA GLY A 134 -27.37 7.81 -19.63
C GLY A 134 -27.63 6.35 -19.27
N GLY A 135 -27.02 5.89 -18.17
CA GLY A 135 -27.43 4.69 -17.44
C GLY A 135 -26.83 4.70 -16.04
N GLY A 136 -27.67 4.82 -15.01
CA GLY A 136 -27.23 4.85 -13.62
C GLY A 136 -26.64 3.51 -13.20
N ALA A 137 -25.32 3.46 -13.07
CA ALA A 137 -24.59 2.36 -12.47
C ALA A 137 -24.14 2.75 -11.05
N ALA A 138 -24.26 1.81 -10.12
CA ALA A 138 -23.84 1.99 -8.72
C ALA A 138 -22.36 2.37 -8.65
N ALA A 139 -22.07 3.46 -7.93
CA ALA A 139 -20.72 3.98 -7.74
C ALA A 139 -19.84 2.93 -7.03
N SER A 140 -18.85 2.39 -7.74
CA SER A 140 -17.74 1.70 -7.09
C SER A 140 -16.87 2.74 -6.42
N THR A 141 -16.34 2.44 -5.23
CA THR A 141 -15.41 3.29 -4.46
C THR A 141 -14.00 3.32 -5.08
N GLY A 142 -13.91 3.20 -6.41
CA GLY A 142 -12.67 3.37 -7.13
C GLY A 142 -12.16 4.78 -6.91
N VAL A 143 -10.93 4.90 -6.46
CA VAL A 143 -10.29 6.19 -6.33
C VAL A 143 -10.02 6.72 -7.73
N ASP A 144 -10.64 7.84 -8.10
CA ASP A 144 -10.39 8.51 -9.38
C ASP A 144 -9.03 9.23 -9.30
N LEU A 145 -7.99 8.56 -9.76
CA LEU A 145 -6.67 9.15 -9.99
C LEU A 145 -6.57 9.58 -11.45
N THR A 146 -6.08 10.80 -11.67
CA THR A 146 -5.64 11.24 -12.99
C THR A 146 -4.27 10.64 -13.25
N CYS A 147 -4.00 10.12 -14.44
CA CYS A 147 -2.75 9.43 -14.76
C CYS A 147 -2.17 9.93 -16.08
N GLU A 148 -0.84 10.00 -16.14
CA GLU A 148 -0.08 10.10 -17.38
C GLU A 148 0.90 8.93 -17.47
N ILE A 149 0.98 8.33 -18.65
CA ILE A 149 1.95 7.28 -18.96
C ILE A 149 3.15 7.95 -19.57
N ASP A 150 4.30 7.69 -18.98
CA ASP A 150 5.59 8.11 -19.49
C ASP A 150 6.16 6.97 -20.35
N PRO A 151 6.34 7.16 -21.66
CA PRO A 151 6.85 6.10 -22.53
C PRO A 151 8.27 5.69 -22.10
N SER A 152 8.38 4.53 -21.46
CA SER A 152 9.63 3.98 -20.90
C SER A 152 10.87 4.16 -21.80
N GLY A 153 12.01 4.50 -21.18
CA GLY A 153 13.34 4.38 -21.79
C GLY A 153 13.87 5.61 -22.50
N ASP A 154 13.39 6.81 -22.17
CA ASP A 154 13.84 8.06 -22.78
C ASP A 154 14.97 8.77 -22.02
N ASN A 155 15.03 8.73 -20.69
CA ASN A 155 16.00 9.56 -19.94
C ASN A 155 16.69 8.92 -18.72
N ALA A 156 16.14 7.86 -18.12
CA ALA A 156 16.72 7.20 -16.94
C ALA A 156 16.78 5.67 -17.06
N SER A 157 17.39 5.00 -16.08
CA SER A 157 17.46 3.54 -16.01
C SER A 157 17.01 3.01 -14.65
N GLY A 158 16.45 1.80 -14.64
CA GLY A 158 16.15 1.06 -13.42
C GLY A 158 15.04 1.69 -12.59
N ASN A 159 15.31 1.97 -11.32
CA ASN A 159 14.31 2.52 -10.40
C ASN A 159 14.08 4.02 -10.57
N LEU A 160 14.97 4.76 -11.25
CA LEU A 160 14.80 6.19 -11.49
C LEU A 160 14.00 6.52 -12.76
N ASP A 161 13.78 5.53 -13.62
CA ASP A 161 12.97 5.60 -14.85
C ASP A 161 11.48 5.52 -14.46
N ILE A 162 10.80 6.67 -14.51
CA ILE A 162 9.39 6.84 -14.19
C ILE A 162 8.60 6.49 -15.44
N THR A 163 7.69 5.53 -15.32
CA THR A 163 6.88 5.01 -16.45
C THR A 163 5.41 5.43 -16.35
N GLN A 164 4.99 5.88 -15.16
CA GLN A 164 3.63 6.38 -14.94
C GLN A 164 3.60 7.27 -13.71
N LEU A 165 2.91 8.40 -13.83
CA LEU A 165 2.51 9.24 -12.69
C LEU A 165 0.99 9.27 -12.62
N CYS A 166 0.43 8.87 -11.48
CA CYS A 166 -0.97 9.07 -11.17
C CYS A 166 -1.12 9.92 -9.91
N ALA A 167 -2.09 10.82 -9.87
CA ALA A 167 -2.40 11.58 -8.67
C ALA A 167 -3.89 11.96 -8.59
N GLY A 168 -4.38 12.12 -7.37
CA GLY A 168 -5.78 12.45 -7.11
C GLY A 168 -6.07 12.61 -5.63
N LEU A 169 -7.22 13.21 -5.32
CA LEU A 169 -7.66 13.41 -3.94
C LEU A 169 -8.43 12.19 -3.44
N VAL A 170 -8.04 11.70 -2.27
CA VAL A 170 -8.60 10.50 -1.62
C VAL A 170 -8.95 10.83 -0.18
N GLY A 171 -10.20 11.22 0.05
CA GLY A 171 -10.60 11.83 1.33
C GLY A 171 -9.79 13.11 1.58
N ASP A 172 -9.18 13.20 2.76
CA ASP A 172 -8.38 14.37 3.18
C ASP A 172 -6.90 14.29 2.75
N ASN A 173 -6.55 13.42 1.79
CA ASN A 173 -5.19 13.25 1.33
C ASN A 173 -5.07 13.46 -0.18
N LEU A 174 -3.98 14.08 -0.61
CA LEU A 174 -3.45 13.92 -1.95
C LEU A 174 -2.73 12.58 -2.02
N GLN A 175 -3.21 11.67 -2.86
CA GLN A 175 -2.52 10.42 -3.17
C GLN A 175 -1.80 10.56 -4.51
N ILE A 176 -0.53 10.16 -4.52
CA ILE A 176 0.34 10.17 -5.70
C ILE A 176 0.91 8.74 -5.84
N GLN A 177 0.91 8.21 -7.05
CA GLN A 177 1.48 6.91 -7.39
C GLN A 177 2.51 7.12 -8.50
N ILE A 178 3.75 6.74 -8.22
CA ILE A 178 4.87 6.83 -9.14
C ILE A 178 5.27 5.40 -9.47
N THR A 179 5.04 4.96 -10.71
CA THR A 179 5.46 3.62 -11.16
C THR A 179 6.75 3.73 -11.94
N CYS A 180 7.75 2.94 -11.55
CA CYS A 180 9.08 2.96 -12.17
C CYS A 180 9.35 1.68 -12.99
N ALA A 181 10.34 1.72 -13.88
CA ALA A 181 10.72 0.57 -14.69
C ALA A 181 11.25 -0.60 -13.84
N ALA A 182 11.94 -0.30 -12.73
CA ALA A 182 12.29 -1.25 -11.67
C ALA A 182 11.72 -0.84 -10.31
N ALA A 183 11.68 -1.76 -9.36
CA ALA A 183 11.13 -1.49 -8.03
C ALA A 183 11.93 -0.39 -7.32
N PRO A 184 11.28 0.71 -6.88
CA PRO A 184 11.94 1.71 -6.05
C PRO A 184 12.25 1.13 -4.67
N GLU A 185 13.39 1.51 -4.09
CA GLU A 185 13.70 1.19 -2.70
C GLU A 185 13.21 2.33 -1.81
N LEU A 186 12.64 2.04 -0.64
CA LEU A 186 12.19 3.09 0.29
C LEU A 186 13.31 4.07 0.68
N ARG A 187 14.56 3.59 0.77
CA ARG A 187 15.74 4.44 0.99
C ARG A 187 15.96 5.46 -0.12
N THR A 188 15.60 5.08 -1.35
CA THR A 188 15.70 5.94 -2.53
C THR A 188 14.49 6.85 -2.69
N ALA A 189 13.53 6.87 -1.77
CA ALA A 189 12.42 7.83 -1.86
C ALA A 189 12.88 9.30 -1.78
N ALA A 190 14.04 9.57 -1.17
CA ALA A 190 14.69 10.89 -1.21
C ALA A 190 15.21 11.28 -2.61
N ASN A 191 15.27 10.32 -3.53
CA ASN A 191 15.65 10.54 -4.93
C ASN A 191 14.45 11.00 -5.78
N TYR A 192 13.24 11.12 -5.22
CA TYR A 192 12.10 11.69 -5.92
C TYR A 192 11.77 13.03 -5.29
N ASN A 193 11.82 14.08 -6.11
CA ASN A 193 11.32 15.40 -5.77
C ASN A 193 9.93 15.53 -6.37
N ILE A 194 8.89 15.44 -5.53
CA ILE A 194 7.52 15.57 -5.99
C ILE A 194 7.07 17.00 -5.72
N PHE A 195 6.82 17.73 -6.79
CA PHE A 195 6.44 19.12 -6.76
C PHE A 195 4.92 19.24 -6.85
N VAL A 196 4.37 20.14 -6.03
CA VAL A 196 2.94 20.45 -6.07
C VAL A 196 2.79 21.96 -6.21
N ASN A 197 2.17 22.38 -7.32
CA ASN A 197 1.59 23.70 -7.42
C ASN A 197 0.25 23.63 -6.67
N ALA A 198 0.22 24.23 -5.50
CA ALA A 198 -0.86 24.06 -4.55
C ALA A 198 -1.99 25.06 -4.80
N ASP A 199 -1.72 26.21 -5.41
CA ASP A 199 -2.69 27.31 -5.62
C ASP A 199 -3.25 27.41 -7.06
N GLY A 200 -2.66 26.66 -7.99
CA GLY A 200 -2.97 26.66 -9.42
C GLY A 200 -2.37 27.83 -10.20
N ASN A 201 -1.54 28.67 -9.58
CA ASN A 201 -0.90 29.82 -10.22
C ASN A 201 0.53 29.47 -10.64
N GLU A 202 0.81 29.50 -11.95
CA GLU A 202 2.09 29.07 -12.50
C GLU A 202 3.24 30.07 -12.20
N ASP A 203 2.89 31.30 -11.80
CA ASP A 203 3.82 32.39 -11.49
C ASP A 203 4.31 32.38 -10.03
N THR A 204 3.69 31.61 -9.13
CA THR A 204 4.04 31.52 -7.70
C THR A 204 4.87 30.27 -7.39
N GLY A 205 5.73 30.34 -6.37
CA GLY A 205 6.54 29.20 -5.94
C GLY A 205 7.90 29.08 -6.65
N ALA A 206 8.56 27.93 -6.49
CA ALA A 206 9.83 27.63 -7.13
C ALA A 206 9.63 27.26 -8.60
N GLN A 207 10.33 27.93 -9.53
CA GLN A 207 10.36 27.52 -10.94
C GLN A 207 11.26 26.29 -11.05
N THR A 208 10.62 25.14 -11.16
CA THR A 208 11.30 23.84 -11.28
C THR A 208 11.16 23.33 -12.71
N GLY A 209 11.88 22.25 -13.06
CA GLY A 209 11.66 21.59 -14.35
C GLY A 209 10.17 21.25 -14.51
N GLY A 210 9.57 21.59 -15.66
CA GLY A 210 8.13 21.40 -15.91
C GLY A 210 7.35 22.68 -16.21
N GLY A 211 7.94 23.87 -16.05
CA GLY A 211 7.32 25.12 -16.53
C GLY A 211 6.15 25.63 -15.66
N SER A 212 6.03 25.17 -14.42
CA SER A 212 5.12 25.75 -13.43
C SER A 212 5.85 25.97 -12.11
N GLY A 213 5.47 27.03 -11.40
CA GLY A 213 5.97 27.27 -10.07
C GLY A 213 5.39 26.29 -9.03
N ALA A 214 6.27 25.74 -8.18
CA ALA A 214 5.92 24.77 -7.14
C ALA A 214 5.84 25.44 -5.76
N ASP A 215 4.70 25.32 -5.09
CA ASP A 215 4.51 25.83 -3.72
C ASP A 215 4.95 24.83 -2.66
N ARG A 216 4.91 23.54 -2.99
CA ARG A 216 5.31 22.45 -2.12
C ARG A 216 6.27 21.51 -2.81
N LEU A 217 7.19 20.99 -2.01
CA LEU A 217 8.09 19.89 -2.37
C LEU A 217 7.83 18.75 -1.38
N ILE A 218 7.63 17.56 -1.89
CA ILE A 218 7.66 16.34 -1.10
C ILE A 218 8.95 15.62 -1.46
N GLN A 219 9.80 15.40 -0.47
CA GLN A 219 11.07 14.70 -0.63
C GLN A 219 11.26 13.77 0.57
N GLY A 220 11.36 12.46 0.29
CA GLY A 220 11.26 11.45 1.35
C GLY A 220 9.96 11.59 2.14
N ALA A 221 10.03 11.47 3.47
CA ALA A 221 8.89 11.54 4.39
C ALA A 221 8.43 12.95 4.76
N PHE A 222 8.92 13.98 4.09
CA PHE A 222 8.68 15.37 4.49
C PHE A 222 8.02 16.19 3.39
N VAL A 223 7.17 17.11 3.83
CA VAL A 223 6.54 18.14 3.00
C VAL A 223 7.19 19.47 3.34
N TYR A 224 7.63 20.18 2.31
CA TYR A 224 8.23 21.49 2.41
C TYR A 224 7.37 22.53 1.70
N LYS A 225 7.38 23.76 2.20
CA LYS A 225 6.79 24.95 1.57
C LYS A 225 7.91 25.80 1.00
N PHE A 226 7.68 26.32 -0.20
CA PHE A 226 8.59 27.26 -0.80
C PHE A 226 8.71 28.55 0.04
N SER A 227 9.94 28.93 0.38
CA SER A 227 10.25 30.11 1.20
C SER A 227 11.23 31.08 0.51
N GLY A 228 11.55 30.83 -0.76
CA GLY A 228 12.38 31.72 -1.56
C GLY A 228 11.68 33.05 -1.85
N SER A 229 12.46 34.13 -1.90
CA SER A 229 11.96 35.46 -2.28
C SER A 229 11.81 35.64 -3.79
N THR A 230 12.53 34.82 -4.57
CA THR A 230 12.45 34.78 -6.02
C THR A 230 12.22 33.35 -6.49
N PRO A 231 11.52 33.12 -7.62
CA PRO A 231 11.20 31.77 -8.05
C PRO A 231 12.43 30.89 -8.41
N ALA A 232 13.61 31.49 -8.58
CA ALA A 232 14.86 30.77 -8.88
C ALA A 232 15.62 30.28 -7.64
N GLU A 233 15.24 30.73 -6.44
CA GLU A 233 15.88 30.30 -5.21
C GLU A 233 15.49 28.86 -4.87
N TRP A 234 16.44 28.04 -4.40
CA TRP A 234 16.14 26.72 -3.85
C TRP A 234 16.04 26.78 -2.33
N LYS A 235 14.93 27.34 -1.82
CA LYS A 235 14.67 27.52 -0.38
C LYS A 235 13.32 26.94 0.01
N TRP A 236 13.34 26.04 0.99
CA TRP A 236 12.23 25.18 1.36
C TRP A 236 12.16 25.03 2.88
N ASP A 237 11.01 25.37 3.47
CA ASP A 237 10.76 25.22 4.90
C ASP A 237 9.92 23.98 5.14
N LYS A 238 10.31 23.11 6.07
CA LYS A 238 9.54 21.92 6.42
C LYS A 238 8.21 22.31 7.07
N VAL A 239 7.09 21.84 6.53
CA VAL A 239 5.73 22.17 7.00
C VAL A 239 4.87 20.96 7.32
N GLY A 240 5.33 19.74 7.00
CA GLY A 240 4.56 18.54 7.28
C GLY A 240 5.30 17.25 6.97
N ALA A 241 4.53 16.16 6.99
CA ALA A 241 5.01 14.81 6.71
C ALA A 241 4.17 14.17 5.60
N ALA A 242 4.81 13.27 4.85
CA ALA A 242 4.20 12.42 3.85
C ALA A 242 4.33 10.95 4.28
N ASN A 243 3.31 10.15 4.01
CA ASN A 243 3.40 8.70 4.18
C ASN A 243 3.85 8.08 2.85
N LEU A 244 4.81 7.17 2.91
CA LEU A 244 5.32 6.45 1.74
C LEU A 244 5.15 4.96 1.90
N GLU A 245 4.81 4.31 0.80
CA GLU A 245 4.67 2.87 0.71
C GLU A 245 5.16 2.39 -0.65
N VAL A 246 6.03 1.38 -0.68
CA VAL A 246 6.42 0.72 -1.95
C VAL A 246 5.57 -0.51 -2.16
N ARG A 247 4.88 -0.55 -3.31
CA ARG A 247 4.04 -1.66 -3.78
C ARG A 247 4.60 -2.20 -5.10
N GLY A 248 5.57 -3.11 -5.00
CA GLY A 248 6.26 -3.64 -6.18
C GLY A 248 7.03 -2.55 -6.90
N LYS A 249 6.58 -2.16 -8.10
CA LYS A 249 7.19 -1.09 -8.90
C LYS A 249 6.63 0.31 -8.63
N THR A 250 5.65 0.42 -7.75
CA THR A 250 4.95 1.67 -7.49
C THR A 250 5.32 2.22 -6.12
N LEU A 251 5.80 3.46 -6.08
CA LEU A 251 5.86 4.27 -4.87
C LEU A 251 4.52 4.99 -4.69
N VAL A 252 3.82 4.69 -3.60
CA VAL A 252 2.60 5.37 -3.20
C VAL A 252 2.94 6.41 -2.14
N VAL A 253 2.60 7.66 -2.41
CA VAL A 253 2.78 8.79 -1.51
C VAL A 253 1.42 9.33 -1.13
N SER A 254 1.19 9.53 0.17
CA SER A 254 -0.05 10.10 0.71
C SER A 254 0.28 11.29 1.59
N VAL A 255 -0.31 12.44 1.26
CA VAL A 255 -0.05 13.71 1.95
C VAL A 255 -1.36 14.35 2.38
N PRO A 256 -1.51 14.72 3.67
CA PRO A 256 -2.66 15.47 4.13
C PRO A 256 -2.84 16.79 3.36
N THR A 257 -4.06 17.06 2.88
CA THR A 257 -4.35 18.27 2.08
C THR A 257 -4.12 19.56 2.85
N ASN A 258 -4.28 19.54 4.17
CA ASN A 258 -3.97 20.68 5.05
C ASN A 258 -2.47 21.02 5.10
N ALA A 259 -1.57 20.04 5.00
CA ALA A 259 -0.13 20.26 4.93
C ALA A 259 0.28 20.89 3.58
N LEU A 260 -0.48 20.59 2.53
CA LEU A 260 -0.28 21.16 1.21
C LEU A 260 -0.87 22.56 1.07
N GLY A 261 -1.92 22.90 1.83
CA GLY A 261 -2.60 24.19 1.74
C GLY A 261 -3.17 24.42 0.34
N LEU A 262 -3.78 23.37 -0.21
CA LEU A 262 -4.31 23.37 -1.58
C LEU A 262 -5.41 24.43 -1.76
N ALA A 263 -5.26 25.27 -2.77
CA ALA A 263 -6.23 26.24 -3.27
C ALA A 263 -6.34 26.08 -4.80
N GLY A 264 -7.51 26.35 -5.38
CA GLY A 264 -7.67 26.26 -6.84
C GLY A 264 -7.54 24.83 -7.41
N THR A 265 -6.83 24.70 -8.53
CA THR A 265 -6.66 23.46 -9.30
C THR A 265 -5.21 22.99 -9.17
N PRO A 266 -4.91 22.11 -8.19
CA PRO A 266 -3.54 21.73 -7.93
C PRO A 266 -2.94 20.94 -9.08
N ARG A 267 -1.63 21.08 -9.26
CA ARG A 267 -0.86 20.34 -10.28
C ARG A 267 0.28 19.60 -9.63
N VAL A 268 0.60 18.41 -10.14
CA VAL A 268 1.65 17.55 -9.59
C VAL A 268 2.62 17.12 -10.69
N TRP A 269 3.91 17.14 -10.37
CA TRP A 269 4.95 16.55 -11.20
C TRP A 269 6.06 16.01 -10.29
N VAL A 270 6.87 15.13 -10.83
CA VAL A 270 7.95 14.46 -10.13
C VAL A 270 9.21 14.52 -10.98
N GLY A 271 10.32 14.89 -10.34
CA GLY A 271 11.65 14.67 -10.88
C GLY A 271 12.35 13.59 -10.08
N SER A 272 12.87 12.56 -10.73
CA SER A 272 13.81 11.63 -10.11
C SER A 272 15.24 12.18 -10.23
N GLN A 273 16.10 11.82 -9.28
CA GLN A 273 17.49 12.24 -9.28
C GLN A 273 18.43 11.09 -8.94
N THR A 274 19.63 11.12 -9.49
CA THR A 274 20.71 10.21 -9.10
C THR A 274 21.21 10.55 -7.69
N PRO A 275 21.97 9.66 -7.02
CA PRO A 275 22.53 9.93 -5.69
C PRO A 275 23.45 11.16 -5.63
N ASP A 276 24.00 11.63 -6.76
CA ASP A 276 24.75 12.88 -6.88
C ASP A 276 23.87 14.10 -7.24
N PHE A 277 22.56 14.01 -6.99
CA PHE A 277 21.56 15.06 -7.16
C PHE A 277 21.42 15.58 -8.61
N LYS A 278 21.80 14.78 -9.60
CA LYS A 278 21.52 15.12 -11.00
C LYS A 278 20.12 14.66 -11.37
N PRO A 279 19.34 15.48 -12.09
CA PRO A 279 18.07 15.03 -12.64
C PRO A 279 18.29 13.77 -13.48
N ALA A 280 17.50 12.73 -13.21
CA ALA A 280 17.51 11.48 -13.96
C ALA A 280 16.30 11.42 -14.88
N ASP A 281 15.11 11.71 -14.36
CA ASP A 281 13.86 11.64 -15.11
C ASP A 281 12.83 12.66 -14.64
N TRP A 282 11.82 12.92 -15.47
CA TRP A 282 10.71 13.83 -15.17
C TRP A 282 9.38 13.28 -15.68
N ALA A 283 8.41 13.19 -14.78
CA ALA A 283 7.04 12.90 -15.14
C ALA A 283 6.08 13.94 -14.54
N PRO A 284 5.05 14.39 -15.27
CA PRO A 284 4.82 14.04 -16.67
C PRO A 284 5.67 14.85 -17.63
N GLN A 285 5.96 14.29 -18.82
CA GLN A 285 6.80 14.98 -19.82
C GLN A 285 6.06 16.11 -20.52
N THR A 286 4.73 16.05 -20.56
CA THR A 286 3.90 17.09 -21.16
C THR A 286 3.68 18.30 -20.25
N GLY A 287 4.25 18.26 -19.04
CA GLY A 287 4.11 19.28 -18.01
C GLY A 287 3.29 18.78 -16.82
N PRO A 288 3.06 19.63 -15.80
CA PRO A 288 2.41 19.24 -14.56
C PRO A 288 1.00 18.67 -14.73
N LEU A 289 0.77 17.51 -14.10
CA LEU A 289 -0.50 16.80 -14.09
C LEU A 289 -1.53 17.61 -13.31
N ALA A 290 -2.49 18.22 -14.02
CA ALA A 290 -3.59 18.94 -13.39
C ALA A 290 -4.56 17.97 -12.73
N LEU A 291 -4.88 18.21 -11.46
CA LEU A 291 -5.85 17.42 -10.72
C LEU A 291 -7.24 18.05 -10.87
N PRO A 292 -8.31 17.25 -10.97
CA PRO A 292 -9.68 17.77 -10.94
C PRO A 292 -9.86 18.65 -9.70
N GLY A 293 -10.08 19.95 -9.91
CA GLY A 293 -10.05 20.94 -8.85
C GLY A 293 -11.11 20.69 -7.77
N MET A 294 -10.83 21.10 -6.53
CA MET A 294 -11.79 21.09 -5.41
C MET A 294 -12.98 22.05 -5.59
N GLY A 295 -13.06 22.73 -6.74
CA GLY A 295 -13.93 23.87 -7.02
C GLY A 295 -15.45 23.63 -7.00
N GLY A 296 -15.94 22.45 -6.63
CA GLY A 296 -17.38 22.16 -6.53
C GLY A 296 -17.89 21.80 -5.13
N ALA A 297 -17.05 21.25 -4.24
CA ALA A 297 -17.54 20.63 -3.00
C ALA A 297 -17.44 21.57 -1.77
N ALA A 298 -16.43 22.42 -1.68
CA ALA A 298 -16.25 23.30 -0.52
C ALA A 298 -17.18 24.54 -0.52
N ALA A 299 -17.61 25.02 -1.69
CA ALA A 299 -18.55 26.14 -1.79
C ALA A 299 -20.01 25.74 -1.52
N SER A 300 -20.36 24.45 -1.72
CA SER A 300 -21.72 23.95 -1.53
C SER A 300 -22.05 23.56 -0.08
N SER A 301 -21.04 23.31 0.76
CA SER A 301 -21.22 23.08 2.20
C SER A 301 -21.42 24.39 2.99
N ALA A 302 -20.76 25.48 2.60
CA ALA A 302 -20.97 26.81 3.20
C ALA A 302 -22.31 27.46 2.76
N ALA A 303 -22.77 27.22 1.52
CA ALA A 303 -24.05 27.73 1.03
C ALA A 303 -25.28 26.92 1.49
N ARG A 304 -25.10 25.66 1.93
CA ARG A 304 -26.19 24.86 2.54
C ARG A 304 -26.45 25.19 4.01
N ALA A 305 -25.47 25.75 4.73
CA ALA A 305 -25.64 26.12 6.13
C ALA A 305 -26.46 27.42 6.33
N SER A 306 -26.57 28.28 5.31
CA SER A 306 -27.30 29.56 5.41
C SER A 306 -28.75 29.50 4.94
N ASN A 307 -29.24 28.37 4.41
CA ASN A 307 -30.60 28.23 3.87
C ASN A 307 -31.49 27.19 4.59
N ALA A 308 -31.06 26.69 5.75
CA ALA A 308 -31.79 25.67 6.53
C ALA A 308 -32.37 26.21 7.85
N SER A 309 -32.94 27.42 7.83
CA SER A 309 -33.64 28.03 8.98
C SER A 309 -35.12 28.26 8.72
N ALA A 310 -35.84 27.27 8.18
CA ALA A 310 -37.31 27.24 8.24
C ALA A 310 -37.85 25.83 7.90
N ALA A 311 -37.91 24.93 8.88
CA ALA A 311 -38.96 23.91 9.00
C ALA A 311 -38.72 23.06 10.26
N SER A 312 -39.51 23.35 11.29
CA SER A 312 -39.73 22.48 12.44
C SER A 312 -40.46 21.21 12.00
N GLY A 313 -39.87 20.04 12.24
CA GLY A 313 -40.51 18.75 12.06
C GLY A 313 -39.72 17.66 12.78
N ALA A 314 -40.23 17.26 13.94
CA ALA A 314 -39.62 16.24 14.78
C ALA A 314 -39.53 14.88 14.08
N SER A 315 -38.31 14.33 14.01
CA SER A 315 -38.10 12.88 13.97
C SER A 315 -36.79 12.54 14.68
N SER A 316 -36.91 11.77 15.76
CA SER A 316 -35.80 11.22 16.53
C SER A 316 -35.17 10.08 15.74
N GLN A 317 -34.10 10.38 15.00
CA GLN A 317 -33.28 9.38 14.33
C GLN A 317 -31.95 9.27 15.10
N SER A 318 -31.81 8.19 15.87
CA SER A 318 -30.61 7.85 16.60
C SER A 318 -29.45 7.60 15.64
N SER A 319 -28.45 8.47 15.64
CA SER A 319 -27.21 8.27 14.91
C SER A 319 -26.48 7.04 15.46
N PRO A 320 -26.02 6.10 14.61
CA PRO A 320 -25.14 5.03 15.06
C PRO A 320 -23.82 5.66 15.49
N ALA A 321 -23.39 5.36 16.71
CA ALA A 321 -22.10 5.79 17.24
C ALA A 321 -20.99 5.38 16.26
N SER A 322 -20.29 6.38 15.72
CA SER A 322 -19.02 6.20 15.04
C SER A 322 -18.10 5.45 16.01
N ALA A 323 -17.83 4.18 15.71
CA ALA A 323 -16.86 3.39 16.45
C ALA A 323 -15.49 4.01 16.19
N ALA A 324 -15.06 4.89 17.10
CA ALA A 324 -13.69 5.37 17.13
C ALA A 324 -12.78 4.14 17.18
N SER A 325 -11.96 3.97 16.15
CA SER A 325 -10.90 2.97 16.12
C SER A 325 -9.94 3.25 17.28
N SER A 326 -10.15 2.60 18.42
CA SER A 326 -9.20 2.62 19.53
C SER A 326 -7.90 1.97 19.08
N ALA A 327 -6.76 2.53 19.54
CA ALA A 327 -5.47 1.88 19.36
C ALA A 327 -5.54 0.42 19.82
N PRO A 328 -4.89 -0.51 19.10
CA PRO A 328 -4.89 -1.91 19.51
C PRO A 328 -4.35 -1.99 20.94
N GLU A 329 -5.21 -2.44 21.84
CA GLU A 329 -4.84 -2.72 23.22
C GLU A 329 -3.76 -3.81 23.21
N LEU A 330 -2.63 -3.57 23.88
CA LEU A 330 -1.58 -4.58 24.05
C LEU A 330 -2.13 -5.72 24.90
N LYS A 331 -2.54 -6.82 24.26
CA LYS A 331 -2.92 -8.07 24.90
C LYS A 331 -1.72 -9.00 24.86
N GLY A 332 -1.14 -9.34 26.02
CA GLY A 332 0.04 -10.21 26.11
C GLY A 332 0.26 -10.75 27.52
N GLU A 333 0.93 -11.90 27.63
CA GLU A 333 1.12 -12.64 28.91
C GLU A 333 2.10 -11.95 29.85
N ALA A 334 3.06 -11.21 29.30
CA ALA A 334 3.98 -10.36 30.05
C ALA A 334 3.87 -8.95 29.47
N LYS A 335 3.51 -7.98 30.30
CA LYS A 335 3.49 -6.56 29.95
C LYS A 335 4.44 -5.84 30.89
N ALA A 336 5.31 -5.02 30.33
CA ALA A 336 6.14 -4.11 31.10
C ALA A 336 5.92 -2.69 30.56
N THR A 337 5.95 -1.72 31.48
CA THR A 337 5.78 -0.29 31.16
C THR A 337 6.99 0.45 31.70
N LEU A 338 7.62 1.24 30.84
CA LEU A 338 8.61 2.25 31.18
C LEU A 338 7.92 3.61 31.13
N GLU A 339 7.96 4.36 32.23
CA GLU A 339 7.54 5.77 32.27
C GLU A 339 8.78 6.63 32.15
N ASP A 340 8.68 7.67 31.33
CA ASP A 340 9.78 8.57 30.99
C ASP A 340 9.41 10.01 31.40
N PRO A 341 10.36 10.86 31.87
CA PRO A 341 10.05 12.14 32.49
C PRO A 341 9.51 13.21 31.53
N LYS A 342 8.18 13.23 31.32
CA LYS A 342 7.46 14.22 30.48
C LYS A 342 8.08 15.63 30.44
N GLY A 343 8.50 16.06 29.25
CA GLY A 343 8.92 17.42 28.94
C GLY A 343 10.40 17.72 29.16
N ASP A 344 11.22 16.69 29.32
CA ASP A 344 12.68 16.75 29.21
C ASP A 344 13.17 16.86 27.74
N ALA A 345 12.33 16.47 26.79
CA ALA A 345 12.54 16.67 25.36
C ALA A 345 11.48 17.59 24.70
N PRO A 346 11.72 18.08 23.46
CA PRO A 346 10.72 18.83 22.72
C PRO A 346 9.44 17.99 22.54
N ALA A 347 8.27 18.60 22.76
CA ALA A 347 6.99 17.88 22.82
C ALA A 347 6.71 16.95 21.62
N LEU A 348 7.22 17.25 20.42
CA LEU A 348 7.05 16.38 19.25
C LEU A 348 7.78 15.03 19.39
N PHE A 349 8.87 15.00 20.15
CA PHE A 349 9.84 13.91 20.26
C PHE A 349 9.93 13.30 21.67
N ASP A 350 9.33 13.96 22.66
CA ASP A 350 9.15 13.52 24.06
C ASP A 350 8.48 12.14 24.13
N ILE A 351 9.23 11.12 24.51
CA ILE A 351 8.76 9.80 24.84
C ILE A 351 8.16 9.92 26.25
N GLN A 352 6.92 9.49 26.44
CA GLN A 352 6.26 9.60 27.76
C GLN A 352 6.10 8.24 28.41
N THR A 353 5.77 7.25 27.61
CA THR A 353 5.64 5.87 28.06
C THR A 353 6.02 4.92 26.94
N VAL A 354 6.71 3.85 27.31
CA VAL A 354 6.94 2.70 26.45
C VAL A 354 6.34 1.47 27.10
N ASN A 355 5.47 0.79 26.37
CA ASN A 355 4.90 -0.47 26.79
C ASN A 355 5.46 -1.58 25.89
N ALA A 356 5.97 -2.64 26.48
CA ALA A 356 6.34 -3.85 25.73
C ALA A 356 5.53 -5.04 26.23
N ALA A 357 5.14 -5.89 25.30
CA ALA A 357 4.47 -7.14 25.61
C ALA A 357 4.91 -8.26 24.66
N LEU A 358 4.88 -9.50 25.17
CA LEU A 358 4.95 -10.69 24.33
C LEU A 358 3.54 -11.18 24.02
N ASP A 359 3.25 -11.34 22.74
CA ASP A 359 2.04 -11.95 22.22
C ASP A 359 2.44 -13.13 21.32
N GLY A 360 2.48 -14.33 21.91
CA GLY A 360 2.95 -15.53 21.23
C GLY A 360 4.40 -15.43 20.76
N ASP A 361 4.60 -15.41 19.44
CA ASP A 361 5.91 -15.31 18.77
C ASP A 361 6.29 -13.87 18.38
N LYS A 362 5.61 -12.87 18.95
CA LYS A 362 5.82 -11.46 18.64
C LYS A 362 6.16 -10.65 19.89
N LEU A 363 7.11 -9.75 19.71
CA LEU A 363 7.37 -8.64 20.61
C LEU A 363 6.58 -7.43 20.11
N LEU A 364 5.65 -6.97 20.93
CA LEU A 364 4.89 -5.75 20.71
C LEU A 364 5.54 -4.63 21.50
N ILE A 365 5.83 -3.49 20.85
CA ILE A 365 6.36 -2.29 21.50
C ILE A 365 5.44 -1.13 21.14
N GLN A 366 4.95 -0.41 22.15
CA GLN A 366 4.08 0.74 21.98
C GLN A 366 4.66 1.97 22.65
N PHE A 367 4.85 3.03 21.87
CA PHE A 367 5.22 4.36 22.32
C PHE A 367 3.99 5.19 22.55
N VAL A 368 3.99 6.00 23.60
CA VAL A 368 3.14 7.19 23.72
C VAL A 368 4.07 8.39 23.75
N LEU A 369 3.92 9.26 22.76
CA LEU A 369 4.73 10.45 22.58
C LEU A 369 3.97 11.71 23.05
N GLY A 370 4.69 12.77 23.39
CA GLY A 370 4.12 14.09 23.64
C GLY A 370 3.44 14.70 22.41
N GLY A 371 3.82 14.25 21.21
CA GLY A 371 3.32 14.73 19.92
C GLY A 371 3.38 13.66 18.83
N LYS A 372 2.85 13.99 17.65
CA LYS A 372 2.82 13.07 16.51
C LYS A 372 4.16 13.10 15.75
N ALA A 373 5.20 12.46 16.29
CA ALA A 373 6.50 12.36 15.63
C ALA A 373 6.39 11.59 14.30
N PRO A 374 7.20 11.93 13.28
CA PRO A 374 7.40 11.09 12.11
C PRO A 374 7.92 9.68 12.50
N LEU A 375 7.50 8.64 11.78
CA LEU A 375 8.00 7.28 12.09
C LEU A 375 9.51 7.15 11.92
N ASN A 376 10.10 7.84 10.95
CA ASN A 376 11.54 7.79 10.70
C ASN A 376 12.39 8.54 11.74
N SER A 377 11.77 9.25 12.69
CA SER A 377 12.50 9.77 13.85
C SER A 377 12.59 8.76 15.00
N LEU A 378 11.83 7.66 14.98
CA LEU A 378 11.83 6.68 16.08
C LEU A 378 12.86 5.58 15.84
N HIS A 379 13.76 5.41 16.81
CA HIS A 379 14.74 4.33 16.86
C HIS A 379 14.47 3.40 18.03
N ILE A 380 14.55 2.09 17.78
CA ILE A 380 14.50 1.04 18.80
C ILE A 380 15.78 0.24 18.72
N PHE A 381 16.61 0.27 19.76
CA PHE A 381 17.83 -0.54 19.86
C PHE A 381 17.56 -1.75 20.73
N ILE A 382 17.97 -2.94 20.28
CA ILE A 382 17.73 -4.20 20.98
C ILE A 382 19.08 -4.92 21.14
N ASN A 383 19.47 -5.12 22.40
CA ASN A 383 20.53 -6.03 22.81
C ASN A 383 19.85 -7.35 23.23
N ALA A 384 19.91 -8.33 22.33
CA ALA A 384 19.14 -9.56 22.45
C ALA A 384 19.86 -10.62 23.28
N ASP A 385 21.20 -10.62 23.26
CA ASP A 385 22.03 -11.60 23.97
C ASP A 385 22.53 -11.11 25.34
N LYS A 386 22.28 -9.83 25.65
CA LYS A 386 22.68 -9.12 26.87
C LYS A 386 24.19 -9.02 27.06
N GLN A 387 24.93 -8.94 25.97
CA GLN A 387 26.37 -8.74 26.00
C GLN A 387 26.67 -7.28 25.63
N ASP A 388 27.11 -6.48 26.59
CA ASP A 388 27.43 -5.06 26.36
C ASP A 388 28.66 -4.88 25.43
N ASN A 389 29.40 -5.97 25.18
CA ASN A 389 30.59 -6.01 24.34
C ASN A 389 30.34 -6.64 22.95
N THR A 390 29.10 -6.92 22.58
CA THR A 390 28.69 -7.25 21.20
C THR A 390 28.05 -6.03 20.51
N GLY A 391 27.64 -6.15 19.25
CA GLY A 391 26.78 -5.17 18.60
C GLY A 391 27.30 -3.72 18.54
N TYR A 392 26.36 -2.78 18.41
CA TYR A 392 26.59 -1.34 18.45
C TYR A 392 26.74 -0.86 19.90
N SER A 393 27.61 0.12 20.14
CA SER A 393 27.76 0.76 21.45
C SER A 393 28.24 2.20 21.32
N ASP A 394 27.47 3.16 21.83
CA ASP A 394 27.85 4.57 21.98
C ASP A 394 27.90 5.03 23.44
N GLY A 395 27.92 4.05 24.36
CA GLY A 395 27.81 4.28 25.80
C GLY A 395 26.36 4.35 26.31
N ALA A 396 25.45 4.95 25.54
CA ALA A 396 24.02 4.98 25.88
C ALA A 396 23.32 3.66 25.52
N HIS A 397 23.75 3.04 24.41
CA HIS A 397 23.15 1.84 23.83
C HIS A 397 24.15 0.66 23.80
N PRO A 398 24.64 0.16 24.94
CA PRO A 398 25.65 -0.89 24.93
C PRO A 398 25.10 -2.22 24.40
N GLY A 399 25.74 -2.76 23.37
CA GLY A 399 25.45 -4.11 22.91
C GLY A 399 24.28 -4.24 21.94
N ALA A 400 23.87 -3.20 21.22
CA ALA A 400 22.69 -3.32 20.37
C ALA A 400 22.99 -4.11 19.07
N GLU A 401 22.50 -5.35 18.94
CA GLU A 401 22.63 -6.13 17.70
C GLU A 401 21.63 -5.68 16.63
N PHE A 402 20.48 -5.15 17.04
CA PHE A 402 19.38 -4.80 16.15
C PHE A 402 18.93 -3.37 16.37
N MET A 403 18.51 -2.73 15.28
CA MET A 403 17.87 -1.42 15.30
C MET A 403 16.60 -1.46 14.44
N ILE A 404 15.56 -0.77 14.89
CA ILE A 404 14.40 -0.44 14.06
C ILE A 404 14.36 1.06 13.88
N GLU A 405 14.22 1.51 12.64
CA GLU A 405 14.04 2.92 12.29
C GLU A 405 12.89 3.04 11.28
N GLY A 406 11.86 3.80 11.64
CA GLY A 406 10.63 3.90 10.84
C GLY A 406 10.01 2.53 10.58
N THR A 407 10.00 2.10 9.33
CA THR A 407 9.46 0.79 8.92
C THR A 407 10.53 -0.27 8.70
N THR A 408 11.81 0.07 8.89
CA THR A 408 12.94 -0.77 8.48
C THR A 408 13.58 -1.45 9.68
N PHE A 409 13.89 -2.74 9.53
CA PHE A 409 14.62 -3.54 10.50
C PHE A 409 16.08 -3.68 10.08
N TYR A 410 16.99 -3.46 11.02
CA TYR A 410 18.43 -3.43 10.80
C TYR A 410 19.16 -4.41 11.72
N LYS A 411 20.28 -4.94 11.23
CA LYS A 411 21.26 -5.69 12.01
C LYS A 411 22.59 -4.96 12.00
N HIS A 412 23.28 -4.90 13.14
CA HIS A 412 24.60 -4.30 13.20
C HIS A 412 25.62 -5.12 12.39
N LYS A 413 26.51 -4.44 11.67
CA LYS A 413 27.49 -5.06 10.74
C LYS A 413 28.63 -5.77 11.45
N ALA A 414 29.06 -5.23 12.58
CA ALA A 414 30.19 -5.75 13.32
C ALA A 414 29.72 -6.57 14.52
N ASP A 415 30.54 -7.56 14.89
CA ASP A 415 30.31 -8.33 16.11
C ASP A 415 30.42 -7.44 17.37
N ALA A 416 31.17 -6.32 17.31
CA ALA A 416 31.23 -5.27 18.33
C ALA A 416 31.76 -3.94 17.76
N GLY A 417 31.30 -2.79 18.26
CA GLY A 417 31.97 -1.50 18.02
C GLY A 417 31.10 -0.25 18.19
N THR A 418 31.74 0.91 18.08
CA THR A 418 31.08 2.24 18.20
C THR A 418 30.69 2.85 16.86
N GLY A 419 30.96 2.14 15.75
CA GLY A 419 30.68 2.63 14.41
C GLY A 419 29.19 2.55 14.08
N TRP A 420 28.65 3.57 13.40
CA TRP A 420 27.29 3.56 12.89
C TRP A 420 27.17 2.68 11.63
N GLY A 421 27.26 1.36 11.81
CA GLY A 421 27.32 0.38 10.74
C GLY A 421 26.13 -0.59 10.78
N TRP A 422 25.08 -0.30 10.01
CA TRP A 422 23.86 -1.11 10.00
C TRP A 422 23.57 -1.70 8.62
N ASP A 423 23.16 -2.96 8.57
CA ASP A 423 22.64 -3.65 7.39
C ASP A 423 21.12 -3.74 7.44
N ALA A 424 20.47 -3.31 6.36
CA ALA A 424 19.04 -3.44 6.20
C ALA A 424 18.65 -4.92 6.06
N SER A 425 17.86 -5.43 7.00
CA SER A 425 17.33 -6.80 6.97
C SER A 425 15.86 -6.85 6.53
N GLY A 426 15.38 -5.77 5.90
CA GLY A 426 14.05 -5.64 5.30
C GLY A 426 13.06 -4.81 6.11
N ALA A 427 11.87 -4.59 5.54
CA ALA A 427 10.78 -3.90 6.21
C ALA A 427 10.15 -4.77 7.33
N LEU A 428 9.52 -4.13 8.31
CA LEU A 428 8.66 -4.79 9.28
C LEU A 428 7.34 -5.22 8.61
N THR A 429 6.84 -6.38 9.03
CA THR A 429 5.55 -6.91 8.54
C THR A 429 4.82 -7.52 9.74
N PRO A 430 3.69 -6.92 10.18
CA PRO A 430 3.07 -5.70 9.62
C PRO A 430 3.93 -4.43 9.82
N PRO A 431 3.71 -3.37 9.02
CA PRO A 431 4.32 -2.06 9.30
C PRO A 431 3.83 -1.50 10.64
N PRO A 432 4.58 -0.59 11.27
CA PRO A 432 4.16 0.08 12.49
C PRO A 432 2.84 0.84 12.28
N VAL A 433 1.99 0.84 13.30
CA VAL A 433 0.69 1.50 13.29
C VAL A 433 0.77 2.75 14.15
N GLN A 434 0.57 3.93 13.57
CA GLN A 434 0.52 5.20 14.29
C GLN A 434 -0.93 5.71 14.40
N GLN A 435 -1.40 5.92 15.63
CA GLN A 435 -2.71 6.48 15.93
C GLN A 435 -2.56 7.64 16.92
N GLY A 436 -2.78 8.86 16.45
CA GLY A 436 -2.45 10.06 17.23
C GLY A 436 -0.96 10.08 17.59
N ASN A 437 -0.67 10.19 18.89
CA ASN A 437 0.70 10.18 19.41
C ASN A 437 1.16 8.77 19.85
N THR A 438 0.37 7.74 19.56
CA THR A 438 0.70 6.36 19.90
C THR A 438 1.25 5.65 18.67
N VAL A 439 2.40 4.98 18.80
CA VAL A 439 3.00 4.17 17.74
C VAL A 439 3.19 2.75 18.24
N THR A 440 2.67 1.76 17.52
CA THR A 440 2.82 0.34 17.85
C THR A 440 3.65 -0.38 16.80
N TYR A 441 4.71 -1.04 17.25
CA TYR A 441 5.57 -1.94 16.49
C TYR A 441 5.24 -3.39 16.81
N THR A 442 5.25 -4.24 15.78
CA THR A 442 5.14 -5.70 15.91
C THR A 442 6.38 -6.35 15.32
N ILE A 443 7.18 -6.99 16.18
CA ILE A 443 8.48 -7.55 15.82
C ILE A 443 8.41 -9.06 16.01
N PRO A 444 8.59 -9.88 14.96
CA PRO A 444 8.70 -11.33 15.14
C PRO A 444 9.90 -11.67 16.03
N CYS A 445 9.69 -12.45 17.09
CA CYS A 445 10.74 -12.87 18.01
C CYS A 445 11.90 -13.59 17.28
N SER A 446 11.59 -14.31 16.19
CA SER A 446 12.59 -14.97 15.35
C SER A 446 13.56 -14.00 14.66
N ARG A 447 13.18 -12.74 14.42
CA ARG A 447 14.08 -11.72 13.82
C ARG A 447 15.15 -11.22 14.78
N VAL A 448 14.87 -11.28 16.06
CA VAL A 448 15.75 -10.82 17.15
C VAL A 448 16.31 -12.00 17.97
N GLY A 449 16.14 -13.24 17.48
CA GLY A 449 16.67 -14.44 18.15
C GLY A 449 16.03 -14.76 19.50
N LEU A 450 14.83 -14.26 19.78
CA LEU A 450 14.18 -14.44 21.07
C LEU A 450 13.44 -15.76 21.18
N THR A 451 13.61 -16.40 22.33
CA THR A 451 12.91 -17.62 22.72
C THR A 451 12.09 -17.38 23.98
N LYS A 452 11.15 -18.27 24.30
CA LYS A 452 10.33 -18.13 25.50
C LYS A 452 11.23 -18.09 26.75
N GLY A 453 11.11 -17.03 27.53
CA GLY A 453 11.92 -16.80 28.73
C GLY A 453 13.22 -16.03 28.49
N SER A 454 13.54 -15.67 27.25
CA SER A 454 14.61 -14.73 26.95
C SER A 454 14.36 -13.40 27.68
N THR A 455 15.44 -12.78 28.15
CA THR A 455 15.42 -11.39 28.60
C THR A 455 16.29 -10.58 27.67
N ILE A 456 15.85 -9.38 27.30
CA ILE A 456 16.56 -8.43 26.42
C ILE A 456 16.82 -7.13 27.15
N SER A 457 17.74 -6.33 26.63
CA SER A 457 17.83 -4.90 26.94
C SER A 457 17.35 -4.11 25.73
N VAL A 458 16.50 -3.12 25.98
CA VAL A 458 15.94 -2.27 24.92
C VAL A 458 16.16 -0.82 25.29
N TRP A 459 16.46 -0.02 24.28
CA TRP A 459 16.52 1.43 24.35
C TRP A 459 15.72 2.03 23.22
N PHE A 460 15.22 3.22 23.48
CA PHE A 460 14.38 3.96 22.58
C PHE A 460 14.99 5.33 22.41
N ALA A 461 15.00 5.83 21.18
CA ALA A 461 15.42 7.19 20.93
C ALA A 461 14.50 7.84 19.90
N THR A 462 14.29 9.13 20.04
CA THR A 462 13.76 9.97 18.95
C THR A 462 14.86 10.86 18.41
N THR A 463 14.80 11.16 17.11
CA THR A 463 15.72 12.09 16.46
C THR A 463 14.99 13.30 15.86
N ASP A 464 15.64 14.45 15.89
CA ASP A 464 15.14 15.64 15.22
C ASP A 464 15.41 15.60 13.70
N ALA A 465 15.03 16.67 12.99
CA ALA A 465 15.23 16.76 11.55
C ALA A 465 16.72 16.80 11.12
N THR A 466 17.63 17.02 12.06
CA THR A 466 19.09 17.04 11.86
C THR A 466 19.77 15.75 12.30
N TRP A 467 18.99 14.71 12.63
CA TRP A 467 19.47 13.41 13.12
C TRP A 467 20.17 13.46 14.48
N ASN A 468 19.98 14.54 15.23
CA ASN A 468 20.41 14.58 16.62
C ASN A 468 19.37 13.86 17.47
N THR A 469 19.83 13.10 18.45
CA THR A 469 18.95 12.52 19.47
C THR A 469 18.22 13.65 20.18
N ALA A 470 16.89 13.66 20.05
CA ALA A 470 16.00 14.60 20.70
C ALA A 470 15.57 14.08 22.08
N ASP A 471 15.43 12.77 22.21
CA ASP A 471 15.03 12.10 23.44
C ASP A 471 15.53 10.65 23.50
N THR A 472 15.62 10.08 24.70
CA THR A 472 15.94 8.67 24.96
C THR A 472 15.14 8.11 26.12
N ALA A 473 14.55 6.93 25.93
CA ALA A 473 13.93 6.19 27.03
C ALA A 473 14.61 4.80 27.17
N PRO A 474 15.03 4.41 28.38
CA PRO A 474 15.18 5.26 29.56
C PRO A 474 16.30 6.30 29.35
N ASP A 475 16.23 7.45 30.04
CA ASP A 475 17.28 8.49 30.06
C ASP A 475 18.69 7.97 30.39
N SER A 476 18.75 6.86 31.15
CA SER A 476 20.00 6.23 31.51
C SER A 476 19.83 4.73 31.74
N GLY A 477 20.88 3.99 31.36
CA GLY A 477 20.89 2.53 31.42
C GLY A 477 20.03 1.89 30.33
N GLY A 478 19.93 0.56 30.34
CA GLY A 478 19.04 -0.18 29.44
C GLY A 478 17.80 -0.68 30.15
N TRP A 479 16.65 -0.63 29.49
CA TRP A 479 15.44 -1.23 30.04
C TRP A 479 15.45 -2.74 29.81
N THR A 480 15.53 -3.51 30.89
CA THR A 480 15.46 -4.97 30.81
C THR A 480 14.03 -5.46 30.70
N TYR A 481 13.73 -6.24 29.67
CA TYR A 481 12.44 -6.87 29.44
C TYR A 481 12.54 -8.42 29.35
N PRO A 482 11.58 -9.19 29.90
CA PRO A 482 10.57 -8.76 30.85
C PRO A 482 11.22 -8.33 32.17
N GLN A 483 10.64 -7.34 32.86
CA GLN A 483 10.98 -7.07 34.25
C GLN A 483 10.53 -8.28 35.08
N LYS A 484 11.44 -8.84 35.88
CA LYS A 484 11.17 -10.00 36.75
C LYS A 484 10.32 -9.63 37.94
#